data_AF-A0A954N4N7-F1
#
_entry.id   AF-A0A954N4N7-F1
#
_cell.length_a   1.000
_cell.length_b   1.000
_cell.length_c   1.000
_cell.angle_alpha   90.00
_cell.angle_beta   90.00
_cell.angle_gamma   90.00
#
_symmetry.space_group_name_H-M   'P 1'
#
loop_
_entity.id
_entity.type
_entity.pdbx_description
1 polymer ?
#
loop_
_entity_poly.entity_id
_entity_poly.type
_entity_poly.pdbx_seq_one_letter_code
_entity_poly.pdbx_strand_id
1 'polypeptide(L)'
;MAKTYGHRKNLHRQPVASEFLEERVLLSAAPVIDLDADDSSGVGAGGFETTWTEGGPAVAIADADALLTDADSTDLVSLTVAISNLQDPNHEILSFDTTGTSITGNFDSSAGILVLSGTDSVPNYQQVLRTLKYTNNENPPSQTTRLITFTADDGTNSSVVATATVNMSVANRGPDIYLPNLSVTDTDTPLVFNVANDNLISIIDFDAGSGTLQMLMAVQHGTLLLSGVDGLVFHSGTSSGEAFLHFEGTLDDINAALDGMSYIPDASYRGTDMIAFLVDDQGNTGTGGGMVSETTVLLEVGGDTFLQGYFLEVGLNQFGTLVSHFPTPEGFHPVEDFLGAVSNPQANDWETYFGDFIIPGDPLDEWGFSIEGVTFTNAPSENLFDIEGSMTTTDDNGTIQSLVWTGSAPGLDVTQEFSISRDSLYMTVLVTMTNTTSGPLNDIYFYRHADPDNIADEFNVFETYNQIVSQGGEFSDTALVTASQDDGSQMGLLGYGTNARASFGGFGNVNPVDAYDGVGEYSTSGSGYDDVGITMTFYFDTIAAGDSVTFEMRYDFGAAEVLQNSAPTYKIGDGF
;
A
#
# COMPACT_ATOMS: atom_id res chain seq x y z
N MET A 1 47.97 50.05 -107.47
CA MET A 1 47.82 48.69 -106.90
C MET A 1 49.13 48.29 -106.24
N ALA A 2 49.05 47.57 -105.12
CA ALA A 2 50.12 46.90 -104.36
C ALA A 2 51.06 47.76 -103.46
N LYS A 3 50.79 47.63 -102.15
CA LYS A 3 51.52 48.03 -100.94
C LYS A 3 52.89 47.32 -100.84
N THR A 4 54.02 48.03 -100.70
CA THR A 4 54.74 48.43 -99.45
C THR A 4 55.07 47.28 -98.48
N TYR A 5 56.20 47.21 -97.77
CA TYR A 5 57.59 47.75 -97.76
C TYR A 5 58.15 47.29 -96.40
N GLY A 6 59.48 47.14 -96.24
CA GLY A 6 60.11 47.38 -94.93
C GLY A 6 60.96 46.25 -94.34
N HIS A 7 62.26 46.52 -94.27
CA HIS A 7 63.35 45.65 -93.86
C HIS A 7 63.45 45.33 -92.36
N ARG A 8 64.07 44.16 -92.09
CA ARG A 8 64.55 43.64 -90.81
C ARG A 8 65.59 44.56 -90.14
N LYS A 9 65.58 44.61 -88.80
CA LYS A 9 66.79 44.71 -87.94
C LYS A 9 66.54 43.99 -86.61
N ASN A 10 67.44 43.07 -86.28
CA ASN A 10 67.48 42.31 -85.02
C ASN A 10 68.01 43.20 -83.87
N LEU A 11 67.36 43.14 -82.70
CA LEU A 11 67.98 43.47 -81.41
C LEU A 11 67.59 42.41 -80.37
N HIS A 12 68.61 41.85 -79.72
CA HIS A 12 68.56 41.00 -78.53
C HIS A 12 67.77 41.67 -77.39
N ARG A 13 66.78 40.97 -76.82
CA ARG A 13 66.31 41.16 -75.43
C ARG A 13 65.91 39.80 -74.84
N GLN A 14 66.40 39.54 -73.63
CA GLN A 14 66.07 38.40 -72.79
C GLN A 14 64.56 38.34 -72.48
N PRO A 15 63.99 37.15 -72.24
CA PRO A 15 62.62 37.06 -71.74
C PRO A 15 62.62 37.37 -70.23
N VAL A 16 61.84 38.36 -69.82
CA VAL A 16 61.41 38.48 -68.43
C VAL A 16 60.17 37.61 -68.33
N ALA A 17 60.27 36.50 -67.59
CA ALA A 17 59.12 35.73 -67.17
C ALA A 17 58.30 36.61 -66.21
N SER A 18 57.09 36.97 -66.62
CA SER A 18 56.06 37.47 -65.73
C SER A 18 55.29 36.23 -65.25
N GLU A 19 55.67 35.68 -64.10
CA GLU A 19 54.81 34.74 -63.38
C GLU A 19 53.56 35.50 -62.93
N PHE A 20 52.46 35.28 -63.64
CA PHE A 20 51.13 35.49 -63.07
C PHE A 20 50.87 34.29 -62.14
N LEU A 21 50.95 34.52 -60.84
CA LEU A 21 50.35 33.63 -59.86
C LEU A 21 48.83 33.77 -60.03
N GLU A 22 48.20 32.76 -60.63
CA GLU A 22 46.76 32.58 -60.47
C GLU A 22 46.51 32.20 -59.02
N GLU A 23 46.00 33.15 -58.25
CA GLU A 23 45.35 32.90 -56.97
C GLU A 23 44.09 32.06 -57.24
N ARG A 24 44.27 30.74 -57.28
CA ARG A 24 43.17 29.78 -57.18
C ARG A 24 42.60 29.97 -55.78
N VAL A 25 41.48 30.67 -55.68
CA VAL A 25 40.58 30.56 -54.52
C VAL A 25 40.17 29.09 -54.48
N LEU A 26 40.78 28.32 -53.57
CA LEU A 26 40.25 27.00 -53.21
C LEU A 26 38.91 27.28 -52.54
N LEU A 27 37.82 26.85 -53.19
CA LEU A 27 36.51 26.90 -52.57
C LEU A 27 36.56 25.94 -51.39
N SER A 28 36.33 26.44 -50.17
CA SER A 28 36.31 25.56 -48.99
C SER A 28 35.12 24.60 -49.08
N ALA A 29 35.34 23.34 -48.72
CA ALA A 29 34.27 22.34 -48.66
C ALA A 29 33.53 22.45 -47.32
N ALA A 30 32.33 21.88 -47.27
CA ALA A 30 31.59 21.77 -46.03
C ALA A 30 31.98 20.47 -45.30
N PRO A 31 31.95 20.46 -43.95
CA PRO A 31 32.05 19.23 -43.18
C PRO A 31 30.96 18.23 -43.58
N VAL A 32 31.24 16.94 -43.42
CA VAL A 32 30.30 15.83 -43.67
C VAL A 32 30.15 15.01 -42.41
N ILE A 33 28.90 14.85 -41.97
CA ILE A 33 28.51 14.01 -40.83
C ILE A 33 27.83 12.75 -41.37
N ASP A 34 28.24 11.62 -40.85
CA ASP A 34 27.59 10.33 -40.96
C ASP A 34 27.42 9.78 -39.53
N LEU A 35 26.18 9.62 -39.07
CA LEU A 35 25.91 9.24 -37.68
C LEU A 35 26.02 7.73 -37.44
N ASP A 36 26.15 6.92 -38.49
CA ASP A 36 26.12 5.45 -38.44
C ASP A 36 26.83 4.88 -39.68
N ALA A 37 28.16 4.84 -39.65
CA ALA A 37 28.95 4.66 -40.86
C ALA A 37 28.85 3.24 -41.46
N ASP A 38 28.44 2.27 -40.65
CA ASP A 38 28.13 0.91 -41.08
C ASP A 38 26.63 0.65 -41.28
N ASP A 39 25.78 1.68 -41.17
CA ASP A 39 24.32 1.66 -41.24
C ASP A 39 23.70 0.58 -40.31
N SER A 40 24.34 0.29 -39.17
CA SER A 40 23.93 -0.77 -38.23
C SER A 40 22.55 -0.55 -37.60
N SER A 41 22.09 0.69 -37.51
CA SER A 41 20.75 1.07 -37.05
C SER A 41 19.68 0.85 -38.12
N GLY A 42 20.07 0.50 -39.36
CA GLY A 42 19.17 0.24 -40.48
C GLY A 42 18.67 1.50 -41.19
N VAL A 43 19.16 2.70 -40.81
CA VAL A 43 18.83 3.97 -41.46
C VAL A 43 19.99 4.40 -42.35
N GLY A 44 19.76 4.37 -43.67
CA GLY A 44 20.78 4.82 -44.63
C GLY A 44 20.94 6.34 -44.72
N ALA A 45 21.91 6.77 -45.52
CA ALA A 45 22.23 8.17 -45.80
C ALA A 45 22.76 8.97 -44.60
N GLY A 46 23.48 8.29 -43.70
CA GLY A 46 24.17 8.89 -42.56
C GLY A 46 23.26 9.32 -41.41
N GLY A 47 22.05 8.76 -41.35
CA GLY A 47 21.15 8.89 -40.21
C GLY A 47 21.43 7.81 -39.16
N PHE A 48 20.80 7.94 -38.00
CA PHE A 48 20.89 6.96 -36.91
C PHE A 48 19.53 6.78 -36.26
N GLU A 49 19.22 5.58 -35.78
CA GLU A 49 17.96 5.29 -35.09
C GLU A 49 18.22 4.54 -33.79
N THR A 50 17.52 4.95 -32.73
CA THR A 50 17.59 4.33 -31.41
C THR A 50 16.23 4.37 -30.72
N THR A 51 16.10 3.66 -29.61
CA THR A 51 14.91 3.70 -28.76
C THR A 51 15.31 4.08 -27.35
N TRP A 52 14.65 5.08 -26.78
CA TRP A 52 14.76 5.40 -25.36
C TRP A 52 13.48 4.94 -24.65
N THR A 53 13.65 4.26 -23.52
CA THR A 53 12.55 3.78 -22.68
C THR A 53 12.49 4.59 -21.38
N GLU A 54 11.29 5.00 -20.97
CA GLU A 54 11.02 5.68 -19.70
C GLU A 54 11.70 4.98 -18.52
N GLY A 55 12.33 5.78 -17.64
CA GLY A 55 13.11 5.27 -16.49
C GLY A 55 14.42 4.57 -16.86
N GLY A 56 14.69 4.36 -18.15
CA GLY A 56 15.92 3.75 -18.66
C GLY A 56 17.12 4.71 -18.70
N PRO A 57 18.33 4.17 -18.94
CA PRO A 57 19.53 4.99 -19.08
C PRO A 57 19.49 5.87 -20.35
N ALA A 58 20.27 6.94 -20.35
CA ALA A 58 20.46 7.76 -21.55
C ALA A 58 21.02 6.93 -22.71
N VAL A 59 20.47 7.10 -23.91
CA VAL A 59 20.82 6.34 -25.12
C VAL A 59 21.67 7.17 -26.07
N ALA A 60 22.60 6.53 -26.78
CA ALA A 60 23.42 7.20 -27.79
C ALA A 60 22.54 7.76 -28.92
N ILE A 61 22.93 8.90 -29.49
CA ILE A 61 22.28 9.55 -30.64
C ILE A 61 23.22 9.70 -31.85
N ALA A 62 24.35 9.02 -31.79
CA ALA A 62 25.28 8.76 -32.87
C ALA A 62 25.94 7.39 -32.57
N ASP A 63 26.21 6.59 -33.59
CA ASP A 63 26.81 5.27 -33.38
C ASP A 63 28.28 5.37 -32.91
N ALA A 64 28.80 4.29 -32.34
CA ALA A 64 30.19 4.15 -31.95
C ALA A 64 31.17 4.36 -33.13
N ASP A 65 30.72 4.11 -34.36
CA ASP A 65 31.50 4.31 -35.56
C ASP A 65 31.23 5.62 -36.32
N ALA A 66 30.32 6.47 -35.83
CA ALA A 66 29.90 7.73 -36.47
C ALA A 66 31.10 8.55 -36.99
N LEU A 67 31.02 9.03 -38.22
CA LEU A 67 32.12 9.66 -38.93
C LEU A 67 31.86 11.15 -39.13
N LEU A 68 32.87 11.97 -38.83
CA LEU A 68 32.87 13.40 -39.12
C LEU A 68 34.15 13.73 -39.88
N THR A 69 34.00 14.26 -41.09
CA THR A 69 35.13 14.57 -41.97
C THR A 69 35.04 15.96 -42.55
N ASP A 70 36.18 16.52 -42.90
CA ASP A 70 36.30 17.72 -43.70
C ASP A 70 37.47 17.52 -44.68
N ALA A 71 37.28 17.92 -45.93
CA ALA A 71 38.22 17.60 -47.02
C ALA A 71 39.39 18.58 -47.11
N ASP A 72 39.24 19.80 -46.59
CA ASP A 72 40.21 20.88 -46.74
C ASP A 72 40.45 21.69 -45.46
N SER A 73 39.61 21.52 -44.43
CA SER A 73 39.83 22.04 -43.08
C SER A 73 40.27 20.91 -42.13
N THR A 74 41.32 21.14 -41.33
CA THR A 74 41.72 20.19 -40.27
C THR A 74 40.97 20.40 -38.95
N ASP A 75 40.35 21.57 -38.81
CA ASP A 75 39.69 22.05 -37.60
C ASP A 75 38.24 22.43 -37.90
N LEU A 76 37.37 22.31 -36.89
CA LEU A 76 36.00 22.81 -36.90
C LEU A 76 35.85 23.88 -35.82
N VAL A 77 34.82 24.72 -35.94
CA VAL A 77 34.52 25.78 -34.96
C VAL A 77 33.27 25.51 -34.14
N SER A 78 32.29 24.77 -34.69
CA SER A 78 31.09 24.40 -33.94
C SER A 78 30.39 23.10 -34.36
N LEU A 79 29.88 22.41 -33.34
CA LEU A 79 28.89 21.32 -33.25
C LEU A 79 27.50 21.79 -32.84
N THR A 80 26.53 22.05 -33.72
CA THR A 80 25.15 22.34 -33.27
C THR A 80 24.29 21.08 -33.32
N VAL A 81 23.68 20.72 -32.20
CA VAL A 81 22.78 19.57 -32.06
C VAL A 81 21.44 20.03 -31.50
N ALA A 82 20.33 19.74 -32.18
CA ALA A 82 19.01 20.24 -31.78
C ALA A 82 17.95 19.13 -31.75
N ILE A 83 17.14 19.10 -30.69
CA ILE A 83 15.88 18.37 -30.64
C ILE A 83 14.86 19.19 -31.45
N SER A 84 14.80 18.94 -32.76
CA SER A 84 14.06 19.78 -33.71
C SER A 84 12.54 19.79 -33.52
N ASN A 85 12.01 18.80 -32.81
CA ASN A 85 10.62 18.68 -32.41
C ASN A 85 10.49 18.48 -30.89
N LEU A 86 11.15 19.30 -30.07
CA LEU A 86 11.05 19.28 -28.61
C LEU A 86 9.58 19.15 -28.15
N GLN A 87 9.27 18.13 -27.34
CA GLN A 87 7.91 17.89 -26.83
C GLN A 87 7.80 18.13 -25.32
N ASP A 88 8.88 17.90 -24.56
CA ASP A 88 8.89 18.01 -23.09
C ASP A 88 9.96 19.02 -22.64
N PRO A 89 9.71 20.35 -22.76
CA PRO A 89 10.70 21.37 -22.46
C PRO A 89 11.23 21.28 -21.03
N ASN A 90 12.54 21.43 -20.86
CA ASN A 90 13.29 21.25 -19.60
C ASN A 90 13.47 19.80 -19.13
N HIS A 91 12.76 18.84 -19.73
CA HIS A 91 12.85 17.44 -19.34
C HIS A 91 13.70 16.61 -20.32
N GLU A 92 13.80 17.04 -21.57
CA GLU A 92 14.69 16.43 -22.56
C GLU A 92 16.11 16.96 -22.46
N ILE A 93 17.09 16.06 -22.35
CA ILE A 93 18.48 16.38 -22.06
C ILE A 93 19.41 15.73 -23.07
N LEU A 94 20.32 16.54 -23.64
CA LEU A 94 21.47 16.08 -24.42
C LEU A 94 22.73 16.13 -23.57
N SER A 95 23.27 14.96 -23.24
CA SER A 95 24.55 14.83 -22.51
C SER A 95 25.70 14.56 -23.47
N PHE A 96 26.90 15.02 -23.11
CA PHE A 96 28.10 14.99 -23.94
C PHE A 96 29.35 14.95 -23.06
N ASP A 97 30.48 14.50 -23.60
CA ASP A 97 31.79 14.52 -22.93
C ASP A 97 32.85 15.16 -23.83
N THR A 98 33.45 16.26 -23.37
CA THR A 98 34.54 16.97 -24.07
C THR A 98 35.92 16.72 -23.49
N THR A 99 36.05 15.75 -22.57
CA THR A 99 37.30 15.42 -21.90
C THR A 99 38.42 15.14 -22.91
N GLY A 100 39.55 15.84 -22.76
CA GLY A 100 40.70 15.70 -23.65
C GLY A 100 40.67 16.60 -24.90
N THR A 101 39.66 17.46 -25.04
CA THR A 101 39.52 18.42 -26.15
C THR A 101 39.55 19.87 -25.64
N SER A 102 39.60 20.83 -26.57
CA SER A 102 39.41 22.26 -26.29
C SER A 102 37.95 22.72 -26.48
N ILE A 103 37.04 21.78 -26.77
CA ILE A 103 35.64 22.04 -27.08
C ILE A 103 34.87 22.31 -25.78
N THR A 104 34.01 23.33 -25.82
CA THR A 104 33.08 23.66 -24.75
C THR A 104 31.65 23.42 -25.22
N GLY A 105 30.77 22.93 -24.34
CA GLY A 105 29.37 22.67 -24.67
C GLY A 105 28.41 23.42 -23.78
N ASN A 106 27.32 23.91 -24.38
CA ASN A 106 26.20 24.52 -23.66
C ASN A 106 24.88 23.98 -24.21
N PHE A 107 24.15 23.24 -23.37
CA PHE A 107 22.80 22.76 -23.67
C PHE A 107 21.76 23.67 -23.04
N ASP A 108 20.86 24.21 -23.86
CA ASP A 108 19.66 24.92 -23.42
C ASP A 108 18.48 23.94 -23.45
N SER A 109 18.10 23.42 -22.28
CA SER A 109 17.00 22.46 -22.12
C SER A 109 15.63 23.03 -22.44
N SER A 110 15.47 24.35 -22.43
CA SER A 110 14.21 25.01 -22.77
C SER A 110 14.02 25.13 -24.29
N ALA A 111 15.14 25.23 -25.03
CA ALA A 111 15.16 25.29 -26.49
C ALA A 111 15.45 23.92 -27.14
N GLY A 112 15.99 22.95 -26.40
CA GLY A 112 16.43 21.67 -26.93
C GLY A 112 17.68 21.77 -27.79
N ILE A 113 18.52 22.79 -27.61
CA ILE A 113 19.69 23.08 -28.46
C ILE A 113 20.98 22.95 -27.65
N LEU A 114 21.87 22.08 -28.09
CA LEU A 114 23.26 21.98 -27.67
C LEU A 114 24.15 22.66 -28.70
N VAL A 115 24.98 23.60 -28.25
CA VAL A 115 26.07 24.17 -29.04
C VAL A 115 27.40 23.76 -28.43
N LEU A 116 28.16 22.96 -29.18
CA LEU A 116 29.56 22.66 -28.93
C LEU A 116 30.40 23.66 -29.71
N SER A 117 31.29 24.40 -29.06
CA SER A 117 32.03 25.51 -29.65
C SER A 117 33.50 25.53 -29.22
N GLY A 118 34.34 26.06 -30.11
CA GLY A 118 35.78 26.23 -29.91
C GLY A 118 36.56 25.60 -31.05
N THR A 119 37.49 26.33 -31.65
CA THR A 119 38.32 25.79 -32.74
C THR A 119 39.13 24.60 -32.25
N ASP A 120 38.87 23.42 -32.81
CA ASP A 120 39.58 22.19 -32.49
C ASP A 120 39.54 21.23 -33.69
N SER A 121 40.42 20.22 -33.68
CA SER A 121 40.59 19.29 -34.78
C SER A 121 39.33 18.46 -35.07
N VAL A 122 39.12 18.11 -36.35
CA VAL A 122 38.02 17.21 -36.78
C VAL A 122 37.95 15.91 -35.95
N PRO A 123 39.08 15.21 -35.64
CA PRO A 123 39.04 14.03 -34.78
C PRO A 123 38.52 14.30 -33.36
N ASN A 124 38.79 15.46 -32.78
CA ASN A 124 38.28 15.82 -31.45
C ASN A 124 36.77 16.06 -31.50
N TYR A 125 36.26 16.73 -32.53
CA TYR A 125 34.81 16.87 -32.72
C TYR A 125 34.14 15.52 -32.97
N GLN A 126 34.76 14.63 -33.75
CA GLN A 126 34.26 13.27 -33.95
C GLN A 126 34.24 12.46 -32.64
N GLN A 127 35.27 12.62 -31.79
CA GLN A 127 35.30 12.01 -30.47
C GLN A 127 34.09 12.45 -29.64
N VAL A 128 33.82 13.76 -29.55
CA VAL A 128 32.67 14.29 -28.79
C VAL A 128 31.33 13.84 -29.39
N LEU A 129 31.20 13.85 -30.73
CA LEU A 129 30.00 13.40 -31.44
C LEU A 129 29.55 12.00 -30.96
N ARG A 130 30.48 11.06 -30.84
CA ARG A 130 30.23 9.67 -30.40
C ARG A 130 29.88 9.52 -28.92
N THR A 131 29.95 10.59 -28.13
CA THR A 131 29.56 10.59 -26.71
C THR A 131 28.15 11.10 -26.47
N LEU A 132 27.52 11.69 -27.50
CA LEU A 132 26.23 12.34 -27.37
C LEU A 132 25.14 11.33 -27.03
N LYS A 133 24.36 11.64 -25.98
CA LYS A 133 23.24 10.82 -25.55
C LYS A 133 21.99 11.66 -25.27
N TYR A 134 20.84 11.06 -25.53
CA TYR A 134 19.52 11.58 -25.19
C TYR A 134 18.97 10.90 -23.94
N THR A 135 18.29 11.67 -23.09
CA THR A 135 17.40 11.17 -22.02
C THR A 135 16.22 12.12 -21.83
N ASN A 136 15.13 11.62 -21.26
CA ASN A 136 14.00 12.41 -20.81
C ASN A 136 13.68 12.07 -19.35
N ASN A 137 13.31 13.04 -18.52
CA ASN A 137 12.95 12.82 -17.11
C ASN A 137 11.50 13.19 -16.78
N GLU A 138 10.66 13.44 -17.79
CA GLU A 138 9.21 13.56 -17.66
C GLU A 138 8.57 12.19 -17.37
N ASN A 139 7.45 12.18 -16.63
CA ASN A 139 6.74 10.97 -16.23
C ASN A 139 5.20 11.21 -16.23
N PRO A 140 4.44 10.67 -17.21
CA PRO A 140 4.91 9.97 -18.41
C PRO A 140 5.44 10.96 -19.48
N PRO A 141 6.49 10.59 -20.24
CA PRO A 141 7.00 11.41 -21.33
C PRO A 141 6.05 11.40 -22.54
N SER A 142 6.13 12.41 -23.39
CA SER A 142 5.46 12.38 -24.70
C SER A 142 6.00 11.23 -25.55
N GLN A 143 5.11 10.37 -26.05
CA GLN A 143 5.45 9.21 -26.90
C GLN A 143 5.80 9.59 -28.35
N THR A 144 5.73 10.87 -28.74
CA THR A 144 6.12 11.31 -30.08
C THR A 144 7.61 11.07 -30.32
N THR A 145 7.98 10.33 -31.37
CA THR A 145 9.39 10.14 -31.77
C THR A 145 10.15 11.47 -31.86
N ARG A 146 11.37 11.53 -31.31
CA ARG A 146 12.23 12.73 -31.38
C ARG A 146 13.15 12.71 -32.60
N LEU A 147 13.33 13.89 -33.17
CA LEU A 147 14.21 14.16 -34.31
C LEU A 147 15.36 15.04 -33.84
N ILE A 148 16.55 14.45 -33.74
CA ILE A 148 17.77 15.12 -33.30
C ILE A 148 18.59 15.48 -34.53
N THR A 149 18.79 16.76 -34.78
CA THR A 149 19.52 17.24 -35.96
C THR A 149 20.91 17.71 -35.59
N PHE A 150 21.88 17.48 -36.49
CA PHE A 150 23.29 17.79 -36.30
C PHE A 150 23.79 18.67 -37.44
N THR A 151 24.57 19.69 -37.12
CA THR A 151 25.23 20.56 -38.11
C THR A 151 26.60 20.97 -37.61
N ALA A 152 27.65 20.60 -38.36
CA ALA A 152 29.03 20.99 -38.10
C ALA A 152 29.41 22.21 -38.93
N ASP A 153 30.27 23.06 -38.40
CA ASP A 153 30.74 24.27 -39.07
C ASP A 153 32.27 24.37 -38.96
N ASP A 154 32.94 24.62 -40.08
CA ASP A 154 34.40 24.78 -40.16
C ASP A 154 34.87 26.25 -40.05
N GLY A 155 33.93 27.17 -39.83
CA GLY A 155 34.15 28.62 -39.80
C GLY A 155 33.91 29.31 -41.14
N THR A 156 33.73 28.53 -42.22
CA THR A 156 33.41 29.03 -43.56
C THR A 156 32.09 28.45 -44.09
N ASN A 157 31.88 27.15 -43.90
CA ASN A 157 30.72 26.39 -44.37
C ASN A 157 30.13 25.54 -43.25
N SER A 158 28.81 25.35 -43.32
CA SER A 158 28.10 24.40 -42.49
C SER A 158 27.80 23.11 -43.27
N SER A 159 27.82 21.98 -42.56
CA SER A 159 27.47 20.68 -43.11
C SER A 159 26.03 20.61 -43.59
N VAL A 160 25.70 19.60 -44.38
CA VAL A 160 24.31 19.16 -44.50
C VAL A 160 23.82 18.67 -43.14
N VAL A 161 22.51 18.75 -42.91
CA VAL A 161 21.90 18.28 -41.66
C VAL A 161 21.88 16.76 -41.64
N ALA A 162 22.55 16.16 -40.66
CA ALA A 162 22.36 14.75 -40.32
C ALA A 162 21.27 14.63 -39.23
N THR A 163 20.53 13.52 -39.20
CA THR A 163 19.39 13.34 -38.28
C THR A 163 19.48 11.99 -37.58
N ALA A 164 19.38 12.00 -36.25
CA ALA A 164 19.10 10.82 -35.45
C ALA A 164 17.62 10.81 -35.04
N THR A 165 17.02 9.62 -35.05
CA THR A 165 15.64 9.38 -34.63
C THR A 165 15.65 8.64 -33.30
N VAL A 166 14.96 9.17 -32.30
CA VAL A 166 14.78 8.50 -31.00
C VAL A 166 13.32 8.09 -30.86
N ASN A 167 13.05 6.80 -31.00
CA ASN A 167 11.74 6.25 -30.71
C ASN A 167 11.52 6.27 -29.20
N MET A 168 10.36 6.77 -28.79
CA MET A 168 9.99 6.89 -27.39
C MET A 168 9.16 5.68 -26.98
N SER A 169 9.58 5.02 -25.91
CA SER A 169 8.87 3.89 -25.32
C SER A 169 8.60 4.21 -23.84
N VAL A 170 7.39 3.93 -23.36
CA VAL A 170 7.04 4.06 -21.93
C VAL A 170 7.24 2.73 -21.21
N ALA A 171 7.34 2.76 -19.88
CA ALA A 171 7.31 1.54 -19.08
C ALA A 171 5.85 1.18 -18.77
N ASN A 172 5.52 -0.11 -18.75
CA ASN A 172 4.19 -0.56 -18.33
C ASN A 172 3.97 -0.22 -16.84
N ARG A 173 2.75 0.13 -16.45
CA ARG A 173 2.36 0.32 -15.04
C ARG A 173 1.19 -0.59 -14.70
N GLY A 174 1.34 -1.28 -13.57
CA GLY A 174 0.29 -2.17 -13.08
C GLY A 174 -0.98 -1.41 -12.65
N PRO A 175 -2.10 -2.13 -12.56
CA PRO A 175 -3.39 -1.57 -12.16
C PRO A 175 -3.38 -1.26 -10.65
N ASP A 176 -4.07 -0.21 -10.21
CA ASP A 176 -4.36 0.04 -8.80
C ASP A 176 -5.81 -0.33 -8.49
N ILE A 177 -6.04 -0.95 -7.34
CA ILE A 177 -7.37 -1.39 -6.87
C ILE A 177 -7.75 -0.57 -5.64
N TYR A 178 -8.85 0.15 -5.72
CA TYR A 178 -9.44 0.87 -4.61
C TYR A 178 -10.54 0.03 -3.97
N LEU A 179 -10.38 -0.23 -2.68
CA LEU A 179 -11.28 -1.05 -1.88
C LEU A 179 -11.92 -0.22 -0.76
N PRO A 180 -13.12 -0.60 -0.29
CA PRO A 180 -13.57 -0.22 1.04
C PRO A 180 -12.67 -0.86 2.12
N ASN A 181 -12.76 -0.36 3.35
CA ASN A 181 -12.14 -1.01 4.51
C ASN A 181 -12.92 -2.29 4.86
N LEU A 182 -13.51 -2.36 6.07
CA LEU A 182 -14.42 -3.44 6.45
C LEU A 182 -15.79 -3.25 5.78
N SER A 183 -16.31 -4.32 5.17
CA SER A 183 -17.69 -4.32 4.67
C SER A 183 -18.53 -5.34 5.43
N VAL A 184 -19.61 -4.87 6.06
CA VAL A 184 -20.45 -5.69 6.95
C VAL A 184 -21.82 -5.95 6.33
N THR A 185 -22.38 -7.12 6.59
CA THR A 185 -23.76 -7.44 6.20
C THR A 185 -24.42 -8.42 7.16
N ASP A 186 -25.74 -8.38 7.22
CA ASP A 186 -26.52 -9.35 7.97
C ASP A 186 -26.47 -10.72 7.31
N THR A 187 -26.66 -11.77 8.12
CA THR A 187 -26.85 -13.13 7.61
C THR A 187 -28.00 -13.16 6.59
N ASP A 188 -27.82 -13.94 5.52
CA ASP A 188 -28.79 -14.08 4.42
C ASP A 188 -29.13 -12.77 3.68
N THR A 189 -28.33 -11.71 3.87
CA THR A 189 -28.52 -10.40 3.24
C THR A 189 -27.41 -10.12 2.22
N PRO A 190 -27.73 -9.81 0.95
CA PRO A 190 -26.72 -9.39 -0.02
C PRO A 190 -26.06 -8.06 0.37
N LEU A 191 -24.74 -8.03 0.35
CA LEU A 191 -23.94 -6.82 0.46
C LEU A 191 -23.70 -6.25 -0.94
N VAL A 192 -24.13 -5.02 -1.19
CA VAL A 192 -23.96 -4.34 -2.49
C VAL A 192 -22.85 -3.31 -2.40
N PHE A 193 -21.88 -3.36 -3.32
CA PHE A 193 -20.76 -2.43 -3.43
C PHE A 193 -21.08 -1.35 -4.47
N ASN A 194 -21.24 -0.10 -4.05
CA ASN A 194 -21.50 1.03 -4.94
C ASN A 194 -21.23 2.38 -4.26
N VAL A 195 -21.31 3.46 -5.04
CA VAL A 195 -21.13 4.84 -4.53
C VAL A 195 -22.20 5.22 -3.49
N ALA A 196 -23.43 4.73 -3.62
CA ALA A 196 -24.53 5.12 -2.73
C ALA A 196 -24.39 4.54 -1.30
N ASN A 197 -23.66 3.43 -1.17
CA ASN A 197 -23.36 2.75 0.08
C ASN A 197 -21.96 3.11 0.63
N ASP A 198 -21.24 4.03 -0.01
CA ASP A 198 -19.87 4.46 0.36
C ASP A 198 -18.85 3.32 0.47
N ASN A 199 -19.03 2.28 -0.35
CA ASN A 199 -18.20 1.08 -0.33
C ASN A 199 -17.81 0.60 -1.74
N LEU A 200 -17.74 1.51 -2.72
CA LEU A 200 -17.42 1.17 -4.10
C LEU A 200 -16.04 0.48 -4.21
N ILE A 201 -15.99 -0.64 -4.94
CA ILE A 201 -14.75 -1.23 -5.43
C ILE A 201 -14.50 -0.68 -6.84
N SER A 202 -13.29 -0.19 -7.11
CA SER A 202 -12.92 0.31 -8.43
C SER A 202 -11.46 0.07 -8.76
N ILE A 203 -11.14 0.10 -10.05
CA ILE A 203 -9.81 -0.12 -10.59
C ILE A 203 -9.39 1.12 -11.39
N ILE A 204 -8.11 1.46 -11.34
CA ILE A 204 -7.49 2.35 -12.30
C ILE A 204 -6.30 1.67 -12.94
N ASP A 205 -6.02 2.02 -14.18
CA ASP A 205 -4.79 1.64 -14.87
C ASP A 205 -4.49 2.77 -15.85
N PHE A 206 -3.32 3.40 -15.70
CA PHE A 206 -3.02 4.67 -16.35
C PHE A 206 -2.69 4.52 -17.84
N ASP A 207 -2.24 3.34 -18.23
CA ASP A 207 -1.72 3.03 -19.55
C ASP A 207 -2.43 1.85 -20.24
N ALA A 208 -3.42 1.23 -19.58
CA ALA A 208 -4.34 0.27 -20.20
C ALA A 208 -5.00 0.80 -21.48
N GLY A 209 -5.37 2.08 -21.52
CA GLY A 209 -6.02 2.72 -22.67
C GLY A 209 -7.29 1.98 -23.08
N SER A 210 -7.33 1.46 -24.32
CA SER A 210 -8.44 0.62 -24.81
C SER A 210 -8.16 -0.89 -24.73
N GLY A 211 -7.06 -1.27 -24.07
CA GLY A 211 -6.69 -2.66 -23.82
C GLY A 211 -7.63 -3.32 -22.80
N THR A 212 -7.56 -4.64 -22.72
CA THR A 212 -8.35 -5.44 -21.79
C THR A 212 -7.52 -5.85 -20.58
N LEU A 213 -8.05 -5.67 -19.38
CA LEU A 213 -7.48 -6.23 -18.15
C LEU A 213 -8.09 -7.61 -17.91
N GLN A 214 -7.33 -8.51 -17.28
CA GLN A 214 -7.85 -9.78 -16.80
C GLN A 214 -8.12 -9.69 -15.29
N MET A 215 -9.30 -10.13 -14.90
CA MET A 215 -9.80 -10.10 -13.52
C MET A 215 -10.00 -11.53 -13.01
N LEU A 216 -9.47 -11.83 -11.83
CA LEU A 216 -9.90 -12.96 -11.01
C LEU A 216 -10.48 -12.46 -9.70
N MET A 217 -11.61 -13.04 -9.30
CA MET A 217 -12.22 -12.80 -8.00
C MET A 217 -12.65 -14.11 -7.34
N ALA A 218 -12.47 -14.24 -6.03
CA ALA A 218 -12.86 -15.42 -5.29
C ALA A 218 -13.38 -15.10 -3.88
N VAL A 219 -14.33 -15.89 -3.40
CA VAL A 219 -14.85 -15.90 -2.02
C VAL A 219 -14.98 -17.34 -1.52
N GLN A 220 -14.99 -17.56 -0.21
CA GLN A 220 -15.09 -18.90 0.38
C GLN A 220 -16.49 -19.24 0.89
N HIS A 221 -17.22 -18.26 1.40
CA HIS A 221 -18.48 -18.42 2.14
C HIS A 221 -19.64 -17.62 1.54
N GLY A 222 -19.66 -17.53 0.22
CA GLY A 222 -20.77 -16.95 -0.52
C GLY A 222 -20.54 -16.98 -2.02
N THR A 223 -21.22 -16.06 -2.69
CA THR A 223 -21.16 -15.92 -4.15
C THR A 223 -21.08 -14.45 -4.55
N LEU A 224 -20.44 -14.20 -5.70
CA LEU A 224 -20.28 -12.87 -6.28
C LEU A 224 -21.22 -12.70 -7.47
N LEU A 225 -21.91 -11.58 -7.53
CA LEU A 225 -22.82 -11.20 -8.60
C LEU A 225 -22.44 -9.81 -9.13
N LEU A 226 -21.96 -9.74 -10.37
CA LEU A 226 -21.67 -8.45 -11.02
C LEU A 226 -22.95 -7.69 -11.38
N SER A 227 -22.90 -6.37 -11.40
CA SER A 227 -24.06 -5.53 -11.73
C SER A 227 -24.50 -5.66 -13.20
N GLY A 228 -23.55 -6.01 -14.08
CA GLY A 228 -23.71 -6.26 -15.50
C GLY A 228 -22.46 -6.93 -16.08
N VAL A 229 -22.56 -7.39 -17.33
CA VAL A 229 -21.45 -8.09 -18.02
C VAL A 229 -21.26 -7.66 -19.47
N ASP A 230 -21.82 -6.50 -19.82
CA ASP A 230 -21.59 -5.91 -21.13
C ASP A 230 -20.09 -5.61 -21.28
N GLY A 231 -19.49 -6.01 -22.41
CA GLY A 231 -18.05 -5.83 -22.65
C GLY A 231 -17.13 -6.87 -22.00
N LEU A 232 -17.64 -7.75 -21.12
CA LEU A 232 -16.84 -8.77 -20.44
C LEU A 232 -16.81 -10.11 -21.20
N VAL A 233 -15.66 -10.78 -21.16
CA VAL A 233 -15.45 -12.13 -21.70
C VAL A 233 -15.00 -13.06 -20.57
N PHE A 234 -15.80 -14.07 -20.24
CA PHE A 234 -15.52 -15.01 -19.16
C PHE A 234 -14.65 -16.18 -19.64
N HIS A 235 -13.60 -16.45 -18.87
CA HIS A 235 -12.74 -17.63 -18.99
C HIS A 235 -13.22 -18.76 -18.05
N SER A 236 -13.72 -18.41 -16.86
CA SER A 236 -14.47 -19.29 -15.96
C SER A 236 -15.33 -18.50 -14.96
N GLY A 237 -16.30 -19.16 -14.33
CA GLY A 237 -17.43 -18.48 -13.66
C GLY A 237 -18.44 -17.92 -14.67
N THR A 238 -19.53 -17.33 -14.20
CA THR A 238 -20.47 -16.57 -15.03
C THR A 238 -20.90 -15.30 -14.31
N SER A 239 -21.91 -14.60 -14.82
CA SER A 239 -22.44 -13.39 -14.20
C SER A 239 -23.49 -13.67 -13.12
N SER A 240 -23.57 -14.89 -12.57
CA SER A 240 -24.81 -15.35 -11.92
C SER A 240 -24.61 -16.03 -10.57
N GLY A 241 -23.78 -15.44 -9.71
CA GLY A 241 -23.64 -15.86 -8.32
C GLY A 241 -22.71 -17.06 -8.19
N GLU A 242 -21.43 -16.85 -8.47
CA GLU A 242 -20.39 -17.85 -8.30
C GLU A 242 -19.36 -17.42 -7.26
N ALA A 243 -18.78 -18.40 -6.55
CA ALA A 243 -17.69 -18.17 -5.59
C ALA A 243 -16.35 -17.83 -6.27
N PHE A 244 -16.25 -18.01 -7.59
CA PHE A 244 -15.05 -17.72 -8.37
C PHE A 244 -15.43 -17.16 -9.75
N LEU A 245 -14.85 -16.02 -10.11
CA LEU A 245 -15.03 -15.33 -11.38
C LEU A 245 -13.67 -15.11 -12.04
N HIS A 246 -13.55 -15.43 -13.32
CA HIS A 246 -12.36 -15.16 -14.13
C HIS A 246 -12.79 -14.65 -15.50
N PHE A 247 -12.53 -13.38 -15.78
CA PHE A 247 -12.94 -12.72 -17.01
C PHE A 247 -11.94 -11.66 -17.45
N GLU A 248 -12.14 -11.12 -18.64
CA GLU A 248 -11.42 -9.96 -19.15
C GLU A 248 -12.39 -8.92 -19.72
N GLY A 249 -11.99 -7.65 -19.73
CA GLY A 249 -12.78 -6.53 -20.22
C GLY A 249 -11.96 -5.25 -20.29
N THR A 250 -12.49 -4.19 -20.89
CA THR A 250 -11.83 -2.87 -20.80
C THR A 250 -11.96 -2.31 -19.39
N LEU A 251 -11.09 -1.36 -19.02
CA LEU A 251 -11.15 -0.72 -17.69
C LEU A 251 -12.55 -0.14 -17.40
N ASP A 252 -13.17 0.50 -18.39
CA ASP A 252 -14.52 1.07 -18.27
C ASP A 252 -15.58 -0.01 -18.06
N ASP A 253 -15.52 -1.12 -18.81
CA ASP A 253 -16.50 -2.21 -18.70
C ASP A 253 -16.37 -2.95 -17.36
N ILE A 254 -15.14 -3.15 -16.87
CA ILE A 254 -14.90 -3.78 -15.57
C ILE A 254 -15.43 -2.89 -14.44
N ASN A 255 -15.10 -1.60 -14.43
CA ASN A 255 -15.60 -0.67 -13.41
C ASN A 255 -17.13 -0.54 -13.45
N ALA A 256 -17.74 -0.59 -14.64
CA ALA A 256 -19.20 -0.62 -14.76
C ALA A 256 -19.82 -1.88 -14.15
N ALA A 257 -19.15 -3.03 -14.23
CA ALA A 257 -19.60 -4.29 -13.65
C ALA A 257 -19.39 -4.38 -12.12
N LEU A 258 -18.35 -3.71 -11.60
CA LEU A 258 -18.05 -3.60 -10.17
C LEU A 258 -19.00 -2.61 -9.45
N ASP A 259 -19.38 -1.51 -10.09
CA ASP A 259 -20.36 -0.56 -9.52
C ASP A 259 -21.77 -1.20 -9.48
N GLY A 260 -22.19 -1.57 -8.26
CA GLY A 260 -23.42 -2.29 -7.98
C GLY A 260 -23.26 -3.81 -7.90
N MET A 261 -22.03 -4.35 -7.92
CA MET A 261 -21.82 -5.78 -7.67
C MET A 261 -22.29 -6.14 -6.26
N SER A 262 -22.64 -7.40 -6.04
CA SER A 262 -22.99 -7.91 -4.72
C SER A 262 -22.24 -9.17 -4.32
N TYR A 263 -21.93 -9.23 -3.04
CA TYR A 263 -21.61 -10.46 -2.34
C TYR A 263 -22.89 -11.00 -1.68
N ILE A 264 -23.16 -12.28 -1.88
CA ILE A 264 -24.31 -12.97 -1.30
C ILE A 264 -23.75 -14.08 -0.41
N PRO A 265 -23.85 -13.94 0.93
CA PRO A 265 -23.36 -14.97 1.84
C PRO A 265 -24.06 -16.32 1.62
N ASP A 266 -23.36 -17.41 1.95
CA ASP A 266 -23.96 -18.74 2.05
C ASP A 266 -25.12 -18.72 3.04
N ALA A 267 -26.12 -19.55 2.79
CA ALA A 267 -27.33 -19.57 3.61
C ALA A 267 -26.99 -19.85 5.09
N SER A 268 -27.46 -18.97 5.98
CA SER A 268 -27.22 -18.98 7.42
C SER A 268 -25.75 -18.85 7.84
N TYR A 269 -24.85 -18.48 6.92
CA TYR A 269 -23.45 -18.24 7.25
C TYR A 269 -23.30 -17.08 8.24
N ARG A 270 -22.38 -17.26 9.18
CA ARG A 270 -21.96 -16.26 10.16
C ARG A 270 -20.45 -16.34 10.32
N GLY A 271 -19.79 -15.19 10.39
CA GLY A 271 -18.35 -15.08 10.46
C GLY A 271 -17.75 -14.34 9.25
N THR A 272 -16.44 -14.50 9.11
CA THR A 272 -15.60 -13.75 8.17
C THR A 272 -15.48 -14.42 6.81
N ASP A 273 -15.68 -13.66 5.74
CA ASP A 273 -15.30 -14.06 4.38
C ASP A 273 -14.36 -13.02 3.77
N MET A 274 -13.69 -13.34 2.67
CA MET A 274 -12.82 -12.41 1.97
C MET A 274 -13.08 -12.48 0.48
N ILE A 275 -13.22 -11.32 -0.18
CA ILE A 275 -13.15 -11.26 -1.64
C ILE A 275 -11.69 -11.08 -2.02
N ALA A 276 -11.06 -12.11 -2.58
CA ALA A 276 -9.73 -12.00 -3.17
C ALA A 276 -9.83 -11.43 -4.59
N PHE A 277 -8.96 -10.50 -4.93
CA PHE A 277 -8.84 -9.86 -6.24
C PHE A 277 -7.46 -10.08 -6.81
N LEU A 278 -7.40 -10.37 -8.11
CA LEU A 278 -6.19 -10.31 -8.92
C LEU A 278 -6.53 -9.65 -10.24
N VAL A 279 -5.80 -8.58 -10.58
CA VAL A 279 -5.96 -7.83 -11.82
C VAL A 279 -4.63 -7.84 -12.58
N ASP A 280 -4.62 -8.39 -13.79
CA ASP A 280 -3.47 -8.42 -14.70
C ASP A 280 -3.73 -7.47 -15.87
N ASP A 281 -2.83 -6.52 -16.09
CA ASP A 281 -2.91 -5.57 -17.21
C ASP A 281 -2.55 -6.19 -18.56
N GLN A 282 -2.10 -7.44 -18.59
CA GLN A 282 -1.70 -8.18 -19.79
C GLN A 282 -0.59 -7.50 -20.61
N GLY A 283 0.12 -6.54 -20.02
CA GLY A 283 1.16 -5.73 -20.65
C GLY A 283 0.58 -4.66 -21.57
N ASN A 284 -0.61 -4.17 -21.25
CA ASN A 284 -1.25 -3.10 -22.00
C ASN A 284 -0.39 -1.83 -21.93
N THR A 285 0.31 -1.56 -23.03
CA THR A 285 1.20 -0.40 -23.23
C THR A 285 2.54 -0.52 -22.50
N GLY A 286 3.57 0.07 -23.11
CA GLY A 286 4.92 0.08 -22.56
C GLY A 286 5.67 -1.24 -22.65
N THR A 287 6.86 -1.25 -22.04
CA THR A 287 7.72 -2.44 -21.94
C THR A 287 7.65 -3.03 -20.55
N GLY A 288 7.88 -4.35 -20.42
CA GLY A 288 7.86 -5.06 -19.13
C GLY A 288 6.98 -6.32 -19.11
N GLY A 289 6.03 -6.43 -20.04
CA GLY A 289 5.03 -7.50 -20.01
C GLY A 289 3.93 -7.21 -18.98
N GLY A 290 3.07 -8.19 -18.71
CA GLY A 290 1.95 -8.05 -17.77
C GLY A 290 2.41 -7.77 -16.34
N MET A 291 1.80 -6.77 -15.71
CA MET A 291 1.89 -6.50 -14.29
C MET A 291 0.57 -6.86 -13.61
N VAL A 292 0.69 -7.40 -12.40
CA VAL A 292 -0.43 -7.95 -11.63
C VAL A 292 -0.54 -7.22 -10.30
N SER A 293 -1.76 -6.86 -9.93
CA SER A 293 -2.10 -6.37 -8.59
C SER A 293 -3.05 -7.35 -7.90
N GLU A 294 -2.72 -7.69 -6.66
CA GLU A 294 -3.47 -8.63 -5.81
C GLU A 294 -3.86 -7.93 -4.51
N THR A 295 -5.10 -8.13 -4.06
CA THR A 295 -5.60 -7.58 -2.80
C THR A 295 -6.84 -8.34 -2.34
N THR A 296 -7.34 -8.04 -1.13
CA THR A 296 -8.53 -8.65 -0.56
C THR A 296 -9.43 -7.64 0.13
N VAL A 297 -10.74 -7.80 0.02
CA VAL A 297 -11.73 -7.11 0.86
C VAL A 297 -12.20 -8.07 1.93
N LEU A 298 -12.12 -7.67 3.20
CA LEU A 298 -12.69 -8.43 4.31
C LEU A 298 -14.20 -8.18 4.43
N LEU A 299 -14.95 -9.26 4.65
CA LEU A 299 -16.39 -9.28 4.80
C LEU A 299 -16.78 -9.79 6.20
N GLU A 300 -17.74 -9.12 6.81
CA GLU A 300 -18.40 -9.55 8.05
C GLU A 300 -19.84 -9.98 7.75
N VAL A 301 -20.17 -11.22 8.13
CA VAL A 301 -21.50 -11.79 7.92
C VAL A 301 -22.13 -12.18 9.24
N GLY A 302 -23.31 -11.60 9.50
CA GLY A 302 -24.06 -11.83 10.72
C GLY A 302 -23.62 -10.81 11.76
N GLY A 303 -24.42 -9.75 11.87
CA GLY A 303 -24.03 -8.57 12.62
C GLY A 303 -23.86 -8.75 14.12
N ASP A 304 -23.54 -7.64 14.76
CA ASP A 304 -23.13 -7.61 16.16
C ASP A 304 -24.17 -8.17 17.11
N THR A 305 -23.65 -8.52 18.28
CA THR A 305 -24.43 -9.01 19.40
C THR A 305 -24.27 -8.07 20.57
N PHE A 306 -25.32 -7.96 21.38
CA PHE A 306 -25.40 -6.96 22.44
C PHE A 306 -25.82 -7.61 23.75
N LEU A 307 -25.14 -7.24 24.84
CA LEU A 307 -25.50 -7.61 26.20
C LEU A 307 -26.12 -6.39 26.90
N GLN A 308 -27.31 -6.56 27.47
CA GLN A 308 -28.01 -5.51 28.20
C GLN A 308 -28.31 -5.89 29.66
N GLY A 309 -27.74 -5.15 30.59
CA GLY A 309 -28.07 -5.17 32.00
C GLY A 309 -28.98 -4.00 32.37
N TYR A 310 -29.29 -3.87 33.66
CA TYR A 310 -29.90 -2.67 34.22
C TYR A 310 -28.90 -1.53 34.38
N PHE A 311 -27.60 -1.85 34.51
CA PHE A 311 -26.54 -0.88 34.80
C PHE A 311 -25.32 -1.00 33.87
N LEU A 312 -25.31 -1.95 32.94
CA LEU A 312 -24.19 -2.17 32.02
C LEU A 312 -24.74 -2.60 30.67
N GLU A 313 -24.28 -1.99 29.61
CA GLU A 313 -24.59 -2.37 28.23
C GLU A 313 -23.29 -2.52 27.45
N VAL A 314 -23.18 -3.57 26.65
CA VAL A 314 -21.95 -3.92 25.91
C VAL A 314 -22.32 -4.36 24.49
N GLY A 315 -21.62 -3.84 23.49
CA GLY A 315 -21.67 -4.30 22.10
C GLY A 315 -20.48 -5.20 21.79
N LEU A 316 -20.71 -6.27 21.02
CA LEU A 316 -19.67 -7.21 20.59
C LEU A 316 -19.82 -7.53 19.11
N ASN A 317 -18.74 -7.41 18.36
CA ASN A 317 -18.70 -7.81 16.95
C ASN A 317 -18.40 -9.30 16.77
N GLN A 318 -18.47 -9.76 15.52
CA GLN A 318 -18.25 -11.17 15.19
C GLN A 318 -16.82 -11.66 15.49
N PHE A 319 -15.85 -10.75 15.68
CA PHE A 319 -14.45 -11.08 15.93
C PHE A 319 -14.15 -11.31 17.41
N GLY A 320 -15.17 -11.17 18.27
CA GLY A 320 -15.07 -11.35 19.71
C GLY A 320 -14.47 -10.14 20.42
N THR A 321 -14.47 -8.96 19.79
CA THR A 321 -14.06 -7.69 20.41
C THR A 321 -15.31 -6.91 20.86
N LEU A 322 -15.17 -6.07 21.88
CA LEU A 322 -16.14 -5.24 22.56
C LEU A 322 -16.40 -3.89 21.86
N VAL A 323 -16.54 -3.90 20.54
CA VAL A 323 -16.96 -2.75 19.73
C VAL A 323 -17.93 -3.22 18.66
N SER A 324 -19.14 -2.69 18.64
CA SER A 324 -20.11 -2.97 17.58
C SER A 324 -19.76 -2.21 16.28
N HIS A 325 -19.89 -2.84 15.12
CA HIS A 325 -19.84 -2.23 13.78
C HIS A 325 -21.23 -1.93 13.17
N PHE A 326 -22.31 -2.28 13.84
CA PHE A 326 -23.70 -2.10 13.44
C PHE A 326 -24.42 -1.13 14.39
N PRO A 327 -25.44 -0.39 13.89
CA PRO A 327 -26.22 0.49 14.74
C PRO A 327 -26.80 -0.22 15.96
N THR A 328 -26.63 0.39 17.13
CA THR A 328 -27.08 -0.19 18.39
C THR A 328 -28.62 -0.37 18.42
N PRO A 329 -29.16 -1.49 18.93
CA PRO A 329 -30.61 -1.72 18.97
C PRO A 329 -31.39 -0.69 19.81
N GLU A 330 -32.68 -0.53 19.50
CA GLU A 330 -33.58 0.35 20.28
C GLU A 330 -33.62 -0.09 21.76
N GLY A 331 -33.47 0.88 22.67
CA GLY A 331 -33.52 0.67 24.12
C GLY A 331 -32.16 0.56 24.80
N PHE A 332 -31.07 0.59 24.04
CA PHE A 332 -29.71 0.80 24.55
C PHE A 332 -29.36 2.30 24.60
N HIS A 333 -28.26 2.63 25.25
CA HIS A 333 -27.79 3.97 25.54
C HIS A 333 -26.36 4.20 25.02
N PRO A 334 -26.09 3.98 23.72
CA PRO A 334 -24.77 4.28 23.17
C PRO A 334 -24.55 5.81 23.20
N VAL A 335 -23.29 6.23 23.29
CA VAL A 335 -22.97 7.66 23.20
C VAL A 335 -22.87 8.13 21.74
N GLU A 336 -22.44 7.23 20.85
CA GLU A 336 -22.49 7.39 19.38
C GLU A 336 -23.46 6.39 18.71
N ASP A 337 -23.37 6.17 17.41
CA ASP A 337 -24.21 5.19 16.69
C ASP A 337 -23.83 3.73 17.04
N PHE A 338 -22.59 3.51 17.50
CA PHE A 338 -22.01 2.23 17.90
C PHE A 338 -21.88 2.12 19.42
N LEU A 339 -21.87 0.89 19.95
CA LEU A 339 -21.76 0.57 21.36
C LEU A 339 -20.53 -0.28 21.66
N GLY A 340 -19.70 0.19 22.58
CA GLY A 340 -18.55 -0.54 23.12
C GLY A 340 -18.93 -1.08 24.48
N ALA A 341 -18.78 -0.24 25.50
CA ALA A 341 -19.42 -0.43 26.79
C ALA A 341 -19.92 0.90 27.37
N VAL A 342 -21.06 0.87 28.06
CA VAL A 342 -21.58 1.98 28.86
C VAL A 342 -22.09 1.45 30.20
N SER A 343 -21.90 2.23 31.26
CA SER A 343 -22.24 1.84 32.63
C SER A 343 -23.00 2.94 33.38
N ASN A 344 -24.01 2.53 34.14
CA ASN A 344 -24.79 3.41 35.02
C ASN A 344 -24.59 3.01 36.49
N PRO A 345 -23.44 3.34 37.10
CA PRO A 345 -23.19 3.02 38.49
C PRO A 345 -24.09 3.77 39.47
N GLN A 346 -24.73 4.86 39.03
CA GLN A 346 -25.65 5.66 39.83
C GLN A 346 -27.03 5.00 39.97
N ALA A 347 -27.35 4.00 39.15
CA ALA A 347 -28.63 3.28 39.14
C ALA A 347 -29.85 4.22 39.05
N ASN A 348 -29.76 5.24 38.21
CA ASN A 348 -30.74 6.32 38.08
C ASN A 348 -31.56 6.28 36.79
N ASP A 349 -31.83 5.08 36.27
CA ASP A 349 -32.65 4.88 35.05
C ASP A 349 -32.05 5.57 33.82
N TRP A 350 -30.73 5.46 33.70
CA TRP A 350 -29.90 6.01 32.60
C TRP A 350 -30.04 7.54 32.42
N GLU A 351 -30.45 8.29 33.46
CA GLU A 351 -30.43 9.76 33.45
C GLU A 351 -29.01 10.33 33.31
N THR A 352 -28.03 9.67 33.95
CA THR A 352 -26.60 9.93 33.79
C THR A 352 -25.88 8.59 33.82
N TYR A 353 -24.87 8.42 32.98
CA TYR A 353 -24.09 7.21 32.88
C TYR A 353 -22.68 7.57 32.42
N PHE A 354 -21.72 6.69 32.70
CA PHE A 354 -20.39 6.77 32.12
C PHE A 354 -20.36 5.88 30.89
N GLY A 355 -19.68 6.30 29.87
CA GLY A 355 -19.89 5.68 28.59
C GLY A 355 -18.81 6.05 27.61
N ASP A 356 -18.67 5.08 26.73
CA ASP A 356 -17.66 4.97 25.73
C ASP A 356 -16.26 4.59 26.23
N PHE A 357 -16.22 3.50 27.01
CA PHE A 357 -14.97 2.97 27.54
C PHE A 357 -14.00 2.42 26.48
N ILE A 358 -14.41 2.29 25.21
CA ILE A 358 -13.68 1.53 24.18
C ILE A 358 -13.79 2.14 22.74
N ILE A 359 -14.72 3.07 22.47
CA ILE A 359 -14.97 3.64 21.11
C ILE A 359 -14.36 5.05 20.84
N PRO A 360 -14.00 5.96 21.77
CA PRO A 360 -13.67 7.32 21.35
C PRO A 360 -12.16 7.51 21.25
N GLY A 361 -11.62 7.38 20.03
CA GLY A 361 -10.19 7.59 19.76
C GLY A 361 -9.72 6.82 18.52
N ASP A 362 -8.49 6.29 18.59
CA ASP A 362 -8.03 5.19 17.75
C ASP A 362 -8.37 3.89 18.50
N PRO A 363 -9.56 3.29 18.31
CA PRO A 363 -10.08 2.28 19.23
C PRO A 363 -9.19 1.03 19.24
N LEU A 364 -8.43 0.84 20.31
CA LEU A 364 -7.70 -0.40 20.52
C LEU A 364 -8.54 -1.31 21.43
N ASP A 365 -9.15 -2.32 20.82
CA ASP A 365 -9.78 -3.43 21.53
C ASP A 365 -9.51 -4.71 20.77
N GLU A 366 -8.53 -5.43 21.30
CA GLU A 366 -7.93 -6.57 20.64
C GLU A 366 -7.76 -7.71 21.62
N TRP A 367 -7.76 -8.91 21.08
CA TRP A 367 -7.45 -10.10 21.84
C TRP A 367 -6.80 -11.13 20.93
N GLY A 368 -6.13 -12.08 21.56
CA GLY A 368 -5.48 -13.14 20.83
C GLY A 368 -4.76 -14.12 21.72
N PHE A 369 -3.92 -14.93 21.09
CA PHE A 369 -3.04 -15.85 21.79
C PHE A 369 -1.74 -16.06 21.03
N SER A 370 -0.73 -16.56 21.72
CA SER A 370 0.48 -17.09 21.08
C SER A 370 0.73 -18.53 21.47
N ILE A 371 1.35 -19.29 20.57
CA ILE A 371 1.79 -20.67 20.78
C ILE A 371 3.24 -20.76 20.32
N GLU A 372 4.15 -21.08 21.24
CA GLU A 372 5.60 -21.20 20.95
C GLU A 372 6.17 -19.98 20.20
N GLY A 373 5.67 -18.78 20.54
CA GLY A 373 6.09 -17.49 19.96
C GLY A 373 5.41 -17.07 18.65
N VAL A 374 4.47 -17.86 18.11
CA VAL A 374 3.61 -17.45 16.99
C VAL A 374 2.33 -16.85 17.53
N THR A 375 2.08 -15.58 17.21
CA THR A 375 0.89 -14.83 17.66
C THR A 375 -0.23 -14.89 16.62
N PHE A 376 -1.46 -15.04 17.11
CA PHE A 376 -2.71 -14.90 16.37
C PHE A 376 -3.56 -13.83 17.07
N THR A 377 -3.96 -12.80 16.35
CA THR A 377 -4.67 -11.64 16.89
C THR A 377 -5.92 -11.31 16.09
N ASN A 378 -7.00 -10.98 16.81
CA ASN A 378 -8.14 -10.25 16.26
C ASN A 378 -8.09 -8.80 16.79
N ALA A 379 -7.75 -7.86 15.91
CA ALA A 379 -7.66 -6.42 16.17
C ALA A 379 -8.26 -5.65 14.97
N PRO A 380 -9.57 -5.32 15.02
CA PRO A 380 -10.25 -4.69 13.90
C PRO A 380 -9.66 -3.34 13.45
N SER A 381 -9.18 -2.52 14.39
CA SER A 381 -8.54 -1.23 14.10
C SER A 381 -7.23 -1.36 13.33
N GLU A 382 -6.51 -2.47 13.51
CA GLU A 382 -5.26 -2.78 12.82
C GLU A 382 -5.47 -3.66 11.57
N ASN A 383 -6.73 -3.96 11.22
CA ASN A 383 -7.09 -4.88 10.14
C ASN A 383 -6.44 -6.27 10.30
N LEU A 384 -6.33 -6.77 11.54
CA LEU A 384 -5.82 -8.11 11.88
C LEU A 384 -6.96 -9.02 12.33
N PHE A 385 -7.07 -10.20 11.71
CA PHE A 385 -8.18 -11.14 11.92
C PHE A 385 -7.70 -12.60 11.82
N ASP A 386 -6.66 -12.95 12.58
CA ASP A 386 -5.99 -14.24 12.46
C ASP A 386 -6.81 -15.43 13.00
N ILE A 387 -7.87 -15.16 13.78
CA ILE A 387 -8.66 -16.18 14.46
C ILE A 387 -10.09 -16.15 13.89
N GLU A 388 -10.35 -17.05 12.95
CA GLU A 388 -11.66 -17.23 12.34
C GLU A 388 -12.69 -17.69 13.39
N GLY A 389 -13.84 -17.02 13.44
CA GLY A 389 -14.88 -17.37 14.39
C GLY A 389 -16.18 -16.62 14.16
N SER A 390 -17.15 -16.87 15.03
CA SER A 390 -18.44 -16.20 14.99
C SER A 390 -19.11 -16.16 16.36
N MET A 391 -20.02 -15.19 16.50
CA MET A 391 -20.93 -15.11 17.64
C MET A 391 -22.15 -16.03 17.43
N THR A 392 -22.49 -16.78 18.48
CA THR A 392 -23.71 -17.60 18.55
C THR A 392 -24.67 -17.07 19.61
N THR A 393 -25.95 -17.43 19.45
CA THR A 393 -27.09 -16.78 20.10
C THR A 393 -27.07 -16.83 21.62
N THR A 394 -27.74 -15.82 22.17
CA THR A 394 -27.88 -15.47 23.59
C THR A 394 -28.65 -16.49 24.41
N ASP A 395 -28.10 -16.87 25.56
CA ASP A 395 -28.89 -17.46 26.65
C ASP A 395 -29.37 -16.30 27.56
N ASP A 396 -30.68 -16.03 27.56
CA ASP A 396 -31.34 -15.11 28.49
C ASP A 396 -32.30 -15.88 29.39
N ASN A 397 -31.94 -15.99 30.67
CA ASN A 397 -32.78 -16.62 31.68
C ASN A 397 -33.55 -15.61 32.54
N GLY A 398 -33.55 -14.33 32.14
CA GLY A 398 -34.15 -13.20 32.84
C GLY A 398 -33.30 -12.61 33.97
N THR A 399 -32.22 -13.28 34.37
CA THR A 399 -31.28 -12.80 35.42
C THR A 399 -29.87 -12.59 34.86
N ILE A 400 -29.45 -13.45 33.93
CA ILE A 400 -28.17 -13.38 33.24
C ILE A 400 -28.45 -13.35 31.74
N GLN A 401 -27.72 -12.50 31.03
CA GLN A 401 -27.53 -12.63 29.58
C GLN A 401 -26.13 -13.14 29.31
N SER A 402 -26.00 -14.04 28.35
CA SER A 402 -24.71 -14.55 27.91
C SER A 402 -24.66 -14.68 26.40
N LEU A 403 -23.47 -14.54 25.84
CA LEU A 403 -23.15 -14.74 24.43
C LEU A 403 -21.94 -15.65 24.32
N VAL A 404 -21.89 -16.45 23.26
CA VAL A 404 -20.76 -17.36 23.04
C VAL A 404 -20.13 -17.05 21.69
N TRP A 405 -18.86 -16.68 21.73
CA TRP A 405 -17.99 -16.65 20.57
C TRP A 405 -17.23 -17.98 20.47
N THR A 406 -17.21 -18.57 19.28
CA THR A 406 -16.37 -19.74 18.99
C THR A 406 -15.54 -19.49 17.75
N GLY A 407 -14.27 -19.88 17.81
CA GLY A 407 -13.37 -19.78 16.67
C GLY A 407 -12.17 -20.71 16.80
N SER A 408 -11.31 -20.66 15.79
CA SER A 408 -10.13 -21.52 15.69
C SER A 408 -9.00 -20.82 14.95
N ALA A 409 -7.78 -21.09 15.37
CA ALA A 409 -6.58 -20.85 14.56
C ALA A 409 -5.77 -22.17 14.49
N PRO A 410 -4.73 -22.25 13.65
CA PRO A 410 -3.90 -23.45 13.53
C PRO A 410 -3.47 -24.06 14.88
N GLY A 411 -4.06 -25.21 15.21
CA GLY A 411 -3.73 -26.01 16.40
C GLY A 411 -4.54 -25.72 17.67
N LEU A 412 -5.38 -24.67 17.70
CA LEU A 412 -6.12 -24.28 18.89
C LEU A 412 -7.54 -23.81 18.56
N ASP A 413 -8.53 -24.48 19.16
CA ASP A 413 -9.91 -24.00 19.18
C ASP A 413 -10.12 -23.14 20.42
N VAL A 414 -10.83 -22.02 20.27
CA VAL A 414 -11.11 -21.07 21.35
C VAL A 414 -12.62 -20.83 21.46
N THR A 415 -13.13 -20.88 22.68
CA THR A 415 -14.50 -20.49 23.03
C THR A 415 -14.44 -19.39 24.07
N GLN A 416 -15.18 -18.31 23.86
CA GLN A 416 -15.32 -17.19 24.81
C GLN A 416 -16.79 -17.02 25.14
N GLU A 417 -17.16 -17.25 26.40
CA GLU A 417 -18.51 -17.00 26.90
C GLU A 417 -18.52 -15.68 27.66
N PHE A 418 -19.17 -14.68 27.08
CA PHE A 418 -19.39 -13.37 27.68
C PHE A 418 -20.70 -13.40 28.45
N SER A 419 -20.72 -12.92 29.69
CA SER A 419 -21.95 -12.89 30.49
C SER A 419 -22.03 -11.67 31.39
N ILE A 420 -23.25 -11.16 31.54
CA ILE A 420 -23.59 -10.11 32.50
C ILE A 420 -24.75 -10.57 33.39
N SER A 421 -24.64 -10.33 34.69
CA SER A 421 -25.84 -10.34 35.55
C SER A 421 -26.58 -9.03 35.34
N ARG A 422 -27.91 -9.06 35.23
CA ARG A 422 -28.72 -7.86 34.96
C ARG A 422 -28.50 -6.75 35.98
N ASP A 423 -28.14 -7.07 37.22
CA ASP A 423 -27.90 -6.12 38.31
C ASP A 423 -26.41 -5.78 38.55
N SER A 424 -25.54 -6.12 37.60
CA SER A 424 -24.09 -5.93 37.74
C SER A 424 -23.53 -4.78 36.89
N LEU A 425 -22.37 -4.27 37.31
CA LEU A 425 -21.53 -3.32 36.58
C LEU A 425 -20.31 -4.02 35.96
N TYR A 426 -20.40 -5.32 35.72
CA TYR A 426 -19.29 -6.09 35.19
C TYR A 426 -19.76 -7.14 34.20
N MET A 427 -18.86 -7.47 33.28
CA MET A 427 -18.99 -8.58 32.36
C MET A 427 -17.93 -9.62 32.68
N THR A 428 -18.34 -10.88 32.71
CA THR A 428 -17.42 -12.02 32.86
C THR A 428 -17.14 -12.60 31.48
N VAL A 429 -15.89 -12.99 31.25
CA VAL A 429 -15.47 -13.72 30.05
C VAL A 429 -14.84 -15.04 30.49
N LEU A 430 -15.52 -16.14 30.21
CA LEU A 430 -15.01 -17.48 30.43
C LEU A 430 -14.39 -17.99 29.13
N VAL A 431 -13.07 -18.19 29.13
CA VAL A 431 -12.33 -18.62 27.95
C VAL A 431 -11.96 -20.08 28.09
N THR A 432 -12.23 -20.88 27.05
CA THR A 432 -11.79 -22.27 26.93
C THR A 432 -10.94 -22.41 25.68
N MET A 433 -9.71 -22.91 25.84
CA MET A 433 -8.78 -23.18 24.73
C MET A 433 -8.54 -24.69 24.65
N THR A 434 -8.73 -25.29 23.47
CA THR A 434 -8.62 -26.75 23.25
C THR A 434 -7.56 -27.05 22.20
N ASN A 435 -6.57 -27.87 22.57
CA ASN A 435 -5.51 -28.27 21.65
C ASN A 435 -6.04 -29.28 20.62
N THR A 436 -6.05 -28.90 19.34
CA THR A 436 -6.56 -29.74 18.24
C THR A 436 -5.48 -30.56 17.54
N THR A 437 -4.22 -30.40 17.95
CA THR A 437 -3.09 -31.13 17.37
C THR A 437 -2.96 -32.55 17.94
N SER A 438 -2.08 -33.35 17.32
CA SER A 438 -1.77 -34.70 17.80
C SER A 438 -0.69 -34.76 18.90
N GLY A 439 -0.09 -33.62 19.25
CA GLY A 439 0.99 -33.49 20.24
C GLY A 439 0.65 -32.42 21.29
N PRO A 440 1.49 -32.26 22.33
CA PRO A 440 1.32 -31.15 23.26
C PRO A 440 1.61 -29.82 22.55
N LEU A 441 0.82 -28.80 22.87
CA LEU A 441 1.19 -27.40 22.66
C LEU A 441 1.91 -26.91 23.90
N ASN A 442 2.96 -26.11 23.73
CA ASN A 442 3.70 -25.53 24.84
C ASN A 442 3.74 -24.01 24.71
N ASP A 443 4.07 -23.34 25.81
CA ASP A 443 4.34 -21.89 25.82
C ASP A 443 3.16 -21.09 25.22
N ILE A 444 1.98 -21.25 25.83
CA ILE A 444 0.75 -20.64 25.36
C ILE A 444 0.45 -19.40 26.20
N TYR A 445 0.22 -18.27 25.53
CA TYR A 445 -0.27 -17.05 26.15
C TYR A 445 -1.61 -16.68 25.56
N PHE A 446 -2.58 -16.29 26.39
CA PHE A 446 -3.78 -15.59 25.95
C PHE A 446 -3.71 -14.14 26.44
N TYR A 447 -4.24 -13.20 25.66
CA TYR A 447 -4.33 -11.80 26.09
C TYR A 447 -5.61 -11.11 25.61
N ARG A 448 -5.99 -10.09 26.38
CA ARG A 448 -7.00 -9.08 26.03
C ARG A 448 -6.43 -7.71 26.35
N HIS A 449 -6.54 -6.79 25.40
CA HIS A 449 -5.98 -5.46 25.46
C HIS A 449 -7.05 -4.48 25.03
N ALA A 450 -7.31 -3.48 25.87
CA ALA A 450 -8.31 -2.46 25.61
C ALA A 450 -7.72 -1.08 25.90
N ASP A 451 -8.11 -0.10 25.12
CA ASP A 451 -7.88 1.31 25.34
C ASP A 451 -9.03 1.89 26.18
N PRO A 452 -8.78 2.21 27.45
CA PRO A 452 -9.82 2.73 28.31
C PRO A 452 -9.99 4.23 28.09
N ASP A 453 -11.00 4.61 27.32
CA ASP A 453 -11.31 6.01 26.96
C ASP A 453 -12.61 6.53 27.61
N ASN A 454 -12.82 6.14 28.87
CA ASN A 454 -14.06 6.17 29.67
C ASN A 454 -15.17 7.21 29.39
N ILE A 455 -14.85 8.44 28.94
CA ILE A 455 -15.74 9.58 28.62
C ILE A 455 -15.06 10.56 27.61
N ALA A 456 -14.18 10.06 26.74
CA ALA A 456 -13.36 10.94 25.89
C ALA A 456 -14.20 11.71 24.86
N ASP A 457 -15.33 11.16 24.43
CA ASP A 457 -16.35 11.79 23.60
C ASP A 457 -17.01 13.05 24.22
N GLU A 458 -17.24 13.07 25.53
CA GLU A 458 -17.89 14.19 26.23
C GLU A 458 -16.91 15.35 26.48
N PHE A 459 -15.64 15.05 26.75
CA PHE A 459 -14.66 16.04 27.23
C PHE A 459 -13.42 16.21 26.35
N ASN A 460 -13.22 15.36 25.33
CA ASN A 460 -12.02 15.27 24.51
C ASN A 460 -10.75 15.04 25.37
N VAL A 461 -10.84 14.08 26.30
CA VAL A 461 -9.78 13.68 27.24
C VAL A 461 -9.62 12.16 27.21
N PHE A 462 -8.49 11.71 26.66
CA PHE A 462 -8.15 10.29 26.47
C PHE A 462 -7.28 9.75 27.63
N GLU A 463 -6.49 10.61 28.29
CA GLU A 463 -5.64 10.20 29.41
C GLU A 463 -6.45 9.58 30.57
N THR A 464 -6.01 8.42 31.04
CA THR A 464 -6.56 7.76 32.24
C THR A 464 -5.51 7.57 33.32
N TYR A 465 -5.96 7.53 34.58
CA TYR A 465 -5.14 7.07 35.69
C TYR A 465 -5.09 5.55 35.70
N ASN A 466 -3.98 5.03 35.19
CA ASN A 466 -3.69 3.61 35.07
C ASN A 466 -2.98 3.11 36.33
N GLN A 467 -3.41 1.96 36.86
CA GLN A 467 -2.84 1.36 38.06
C GLN A 467 -2.84 -0.16 38.01
N ILE A 468 -1.67 -0.76 38.29
CA ILE A 468 -1.58 -2.17 38.66
C ILE A 468 -1.93 -2.31 40.13
N VAL A 469 -3.05 -2.98 40.39
CA VAL A 469 -3.60 -3.19 41.73
C VAL A 469 -3.10 -4.51 42.33
N SER A 470 -3.06 -5.57 41.54
CA SER A 470 -2.51 -6.87 41.94
C SER A 470 -1.90 -7.61 40.74
N GLN A 471 -1.05 -8.59 41.04
CA GLN A 471 -0.50 -9.53 40.06
C GLN A 471 -0.73 -10.94 40.55
N GLY A 472 -1.11 -11.86 39.66
CA GLY A 472 -1.18 -13.27 39.97
C GLY A 472 0.20 -13.80 40.39
N GLY A 473 0.25 -14.81 41.26
CA GLY A 473 1.49 -15.47 41.63
C GLY A 473 1.50 -15.96 43.07
N GLU A 474 2.70 -16.04 43.67
CA GLU A 474 2.90 -16.64 45.00
C GLU A 474 2.08 -15.98 46.13
N PHE A 475 1.69 -14.71 45.94
CA PHE A 475 1.06 -13.90 46.99
C PHE A 475 -0.38 -13.45 46.67
N SER A 476 -0.90 -13.79 45.49
CA SER A 476 -2.24 -13.41 45.03
C SER A 476 -2.72 -14.37 43.95
N ASP A 477 -3.98 -14.77 44.05
CA ASP A 477 -4.65 -15.58 43.02
C ASP A 477 -5.40 -14.69 42.00
N THR A 478 -5.10 -13.38 41.98
CA THR A 478 -5.68 -12.42 41.03
C THR A 478 -4.65 -11.44 40.49
N ALA A 479 -4.82 -11.06 39.23
CA ALA A 479 -4.16 -9.93 38.60
C ALA A 479 -5.21 -8.86 38.25
N LEU A 480 -4.93 -7.59 38.53
CA LEU A 480 -5.88 -6.50 38.31
C LEU A 480 -5.17 -5.23 37.84
N VAL A 481 -5.61 -4.71 36.71
CA VAL A 481 -5.28 -3.37 36.21
C VAL A 481 -6.56 -2.53 36.12
N THR A 482 -6.47 -1.26 36.48
CA THR A 482 -7.58 -0.31 36.42
C THR A 482 -7.17 0.96 35.70
N ALA A 483 -8.09 1.55 34.96
CA ALA A 483 -8.00 2.85 34.32
C ALA A 483 -9.20 3.71 34.76
N SER A 484 -8.93 4.87 35.36
CA SER A 484 -9.97 5.74 35.94
C SER A 484 -9.75 7.21 35.60
N GLN A 485 -10.81 8.02 35.64
CA GLN A 485 -10.74 9.47 35.49
C GLN A 485 -11.36 10.22 36.68
N ASP A 486 -11.11 11.53 36.75
CA ASP A 486 -11.47 12.39 37.89
C ASP A 486 -13.00 12.58 38.04
N ASP A 487 -13.77 12.28 37.00
CA ASP A 487 -15.24 12.29 36.99
C ASP A 487 -15.86 11.08 37.73
N GLY A 488 -15.05 10.07 38.04
CA GLY A 488 -15.45 8.84 38.71
C GLY A 488 -15.73 7.68 37.76
N SER A 489 -15.54 7.84 36.46
CA SER A 489 -15.57 6.75 35.49
C SER A 489 -14.37 5.82 35.70
N GLN A 490 -14.57 4.52 35.50
CA GLN A 490 -13.52 3.52 35.67
C GLN A 490 -13.78 2.29 34.80
N MET A 491 -12.71 1.75 34.20
CA MET A 491 -12.65 0.40 33.65
C MET A 491 -11.56 -0.41 34.37
N GLY A 492 -11.79 -1.70 34.57
CA GLY A 492 -10.80 -2.62 35.13
C GLY A 492 -10.81 -3.98 34.46
N LEU A 493 -9.62 -4.56 34.27
CA LEU A 493 -9.44 -5.94 33.84
C LEU A 493 -8.94 -6.78 35.02
N LEU A 494 -9.76 -7.75 35.43
CA LEU A 494 -9.46 -8.69 36.51
C LEU A 494 -9.29 -10.10 35.94
N GLY A 495 -8.12 -10.70 36.16
CA GLY A 495 -7.85 -12.10 35.84
C GLY A 495 -7.75 -12.96 37.10
N TYR A 496 -8.33 -14.16 37.06
CA TYR A 496 -8.25 -15.12 38.15
C TYR A 496 -7.20 -16.21 37.86
N GLY A 497 -6.32 -16.45 38.83
CA GLY A 497 -5.28 -17.47 38.76
C GLY A 497 -3.88 -16.90 39.00
N THR A 498 -2.98 -17.76 39.48
CA THR A 498 -1.56 -17.40 39.68
C THR A 498 -0.82 -17.21 38.36
N ASN A 499 -1.38 -17.70 37.26
CA ASN A 499 -0.88 -17.57 35.91
C ASN A 499 -1.35 -16.30 35.18
N ALA A 500 -2.20 -15.47 35.79
CA ALA A 500 -2.65 -14.21 35.22
C ALA A 500 -1.64 -13.07 35.49
N ARG A 501 -1.44 -12.17 34.53
CA ARG A 501 -0.67 -10.93 34.68
C ARG A 501 -1.41 -9.75 34.09
N ALA A 502 -1.38 -8.63 34.80
CA ALA A 502 -1.96 -7.38 34.37
C ALA A 502 -0.86 -6.40 33.93
N SER A 503 -1.09 -5.61 32.90
CA SER A 503 -0.17 -4.55 32.47
C SER A 503 -0.95 -3.34 31.97
N PHE A 504 -0.26 -2.21 31.85
CA PHE A 504 -0.73 -1.04 31.08
C PHE A 504 0.41 -0.52 30.19
N GLY A 505 0.09 0.19 29.11
CA GLY A 505 1.04 0.59 28.06
C GLY A 505 0.85 -0.20 26.76
N GLY A 506 1.89 -0.20 25.91
CA GLY A 506 2.00 -1.13 24.79
C GLY A 506 1.06 -0.90 23.60
N PHE A 507 0.60 0.33 23.35
CA PHE A 507 -0.10 0.66 22.12
C PHE A 507 0.67 0.20 20.87
N GLY A 508 -0.04 -0.45 19.94
CA GLY A 508 0.54 -1.01 18.71
C GLY A 508 1.46 -2.23 18.94
N ASN A 509 1.57 -2.76 20.17
CA ASN A 509 2.30 -3.98 20.46
C ASN A 509 1.34 -5.15 20.73
N VAL A 510 1.11 -5.99 19.73
CA VAL A 510 0.21 -7.16 19.85
C VAL A 510 0.87 -8.40 20.47
N ASN A 511 2.10 -8.31 20.99
CA ASN A 511 2.83 -9.47 21.51
C ASN A 511 2.42 -9.80 22.97
N PRO A 512 1.70 -10.90 23.23
CA PRO A 512 1.24 -11.23 24.57
C PRO A 512 2.37 -11.56 25.56
N VAL A 513 3.54 -11.98 25.07
CA VAL A 513 4.71 -12.26 25.92
C VAL A 513 5.26 -10.97 26.51
N ASP A 514 5.32 -9.90 25.70
CA ASP A 514 5.81 -8.60 26.16
C ASP A 514 4.89 -8.01 27.23
N ALA A 515 3.57 -8.13 27.03
CA ALA A 515 2.57 -7.72 28.00
C ALA A 515 2.67 -8.53 29.31
N TYR A 516 2.88 -9.85 29.22
CA TYR A 516 3.03 -10.71 30.39
C TYR A 516 4.28 -10.37 31.22
N ASP A 517 5.41 -10.13 30.54
CA ASP A 517 6.70 -9.86 31.18
C ASP A 517 6.90 -8.39 31.59
N GLY A 518 6.08 -7.47 31.07
CA GLY A 518 6.23 -6.03 31.31
C GLY A 518 7.42 -5.44 30.58
N VAL A 519 7.58 -5.80 29.31
CA VAL A 519 8.60 -5.26 28.39
C VAL A 519 7.90 -4.67 27.17
N GLY A 520 8.64 -4.11 26.20
CA GLY A 520 8.01 -3.62 24.96
C GLY A 520 6.94 -2.54 25.21
N GLU A 521 7.24 -1.58 26.09
CA GLU A 521 6.37 -0.46 26.51
C GLU A 521 5.24 -0.82 27.49
N TYR A 522 5.13 -2.09 27.89
CA TYR A 522 4.25 -2.49 28.98
C TYR A 522 4.88 -2.25 30.36
N SER A 523 4.02 -1.90 31.33
CA SER A 523 4.35 -1.87 32.75
C SER A 523 3.48 -2.85 33.53
N THR A 524 4.11 -3.76 34.27
CA THR A 524 3.45 -4.72 35.18
C THR A 524 3.45 -4.25 36.64
N SER A 525 3.80 -2.99 36.91
CA SER A 525 3.73 -2.41 38.26
C SER A 525 3.55 -0.89 38.24
N GLY A 526 3.13 -0.33 39.38
CA GLY A 526 3.02 1.11 39.56
C GLY A 526 1.70 1.70 39.03
N SER A 527 1.71 3.02 38.86
CA SER A 527 0.57 3.80 38.38
C SER A 527 1.02 5.12 37.74
N GLY A 528 0.15 5.73 36.94
CA GLY A 528 0.39 7.01 36.27
C GLY A 528 -0.84 7.52 35.52
N TYR A 529 -0.83 8.80 35.15
CA TYR A 529 -1.76 9.35 34.17
C TYR A 529 -1.06 9.32 32.81
N ASP A 530 -1.64 8.61 31.86
CA ASP A 530 -1.16 8.54 30.47
C ASP A 530 -2.30 8.07 29.57
N ASP A 531 -2.15 8.34 28.28
CA ASP A 531 -3.02 7.82 27.22
C ASP A 531 -2.40 6.48 26.74
N VAL A 532 -2.85 5.39 27.36
CA VAL A 532 -2.29 4.04 27.20
C VAL A 532 -3.33 2.96 27.47
N GLY A 533 -3.18 1.82 26.78
CA GLY A 533 -4.04 0.66 26.96
C GLY A 533 -3.78 -0.09 28.27
N ILE A 534 -4.73 -0.95 28.63
CA ILE A 534 -4.65 -1.91 29.73
C ILE A 534 -4.79 -3.33 29.21
N THR A 535 -3.99 -4.25 29.75
CA THR A 535 -3.92 -5.63 29.24
C THR A 535 -4.05 -6.64 30.38
N MET A 536 -4.77 -7.73 30.10
CA MET A 536 -4.79 -8.93 30.91
C MET A 536 -4.23 -10.10 30.11
N THR A 537 -3.26 -10.81 30.67
CA THR A 537 -2.61 -11.96 30.05
C THR A 537 -2.69 -13.21 30.93
N PHE A 538 -2.73 -14.39 30.31
CA PHE A 538 -2.70 -15.69 30.98
C PHE A 538 -1.69 -16.61 30.34
N TYR A 539 -0.85 -17.26 31.15
CA TYR A 539 0.16 -18.20 30.69
C TYR A 539 -0.20 -19.66 30.98
N PHE A 540 0.11 -20.56 30.04
CA PHE A 540 -0.01 -22.00 30.18
C PHE A 540 1.24 -22.68 29.61
N ASP A 541 1.96 -23.43 30.46
CA ASP A 541 3.19 -24.12 30.07
C ASP A 541 2.94 -25.21 29.03
N THR A 542 1.85 -25.97 29.18
CA THR A 542 1.49 -27.05 28.25
C THR A 542 -0.02 -27.30 28.23
N ILE A 543 -0.58 -27.50 27.04
CA ILE A 543 -1.91 -28.11 26.84
C ILE A 543 -1.70 -29.43 26.09
N ALA A 544 -2.02 -30.56 26.73
CA ALA A 544 -1.84 -31.86 26.09
C ALA A 544 -2.78 -32.06 24.89
N ALA A 545 -2.43 -32.99 23.99
CA ALA A 545 -3.20 -33.24 22.78
C ALA A 545 -4.66 -33.61 23.10
N GLY A 546 -5.61 -32.83 22.58
CA GLY A 546 -7.04 -33.01 22.81
C GLY A 546 -7.56 -32.53 24.18
N ASP A 547 -6.69 -32.03 25.06
CA ASP A 547 -7.10 -31.45 26.34
C ASP A 547 -7.45 -29.95 26.17
N SER A 548 -8.17 -29.43 27.17
CA SER A 548 -8.58 -28.02 27.23
C SER A 548 -8.11 -27.37 28.53
N VAL A 549 -7.83 -26.07 28.46
CA VAL A 549 -7.71 -25.20 29.63
C VAL A 549 -8.87 -24.21 29.65
N THR A 550 -9.38 -23.91 30.83
CA THR A 550 -10.48 -22.95 31.02
C THR A 550 -10.11 -21.97 32.13
N PHE A 551 -10.31 -20.68 31.88
CA PHE A 551 -10.00 -19.60 32.83
C PHE A 551 -11.01 -18.47 32.68
N GLU A 552 -11.15 -17.69 33.74
CA GLU A 552 -12.12 -16.60 33.84
C GLU A 552 -11.39 -15.26 33.96
N MET A 553 -11.89 -14.26 33.25
CA MET A 553 -11.56 -12.86 33.46
C MET A 553 -12.81 -12.01 33.52
N ARG A 554 -12.66 -10.76 33.97
CA ARG A 554 -13.77 -9.82 34.14
C ARG A 554 -13.38 -8.42 33.67
N TYR A 555 -14.28 -7.81 32.93
CA TYR A 555 -14.34 -6.39 32.67
C TYR A 555 -15.23 -5.75 33.73
N ASP A 556 -14.73 -4.75 34.44
CA ASP A 556 -15.45 -4.08 35.52
C ASP A 556 -15.56 -2.59 35.29
N PHE A 557 -16.76 -2.06 35.43
CA PHE A 557 -17.11 -0.66 35.21
C PHE A 557 -17.64 0.00 36.50
N GLY A 558 -17.43 -0.64 37.65
CA GLY A 558 -17.78 -0.12 38.97
C GLY A 558 -16.57 0.43 39.72
N ALA A 559 -16.80 0.90 40.95
CA ALA A 559 -15.74 1.44 41.79
C ALA A 559 -14.70 0.37 42.20
N ALA A 560 -13.41 0.72 42.11
CA ALA A 560 -12.27 -0.17 42.39
C ALA A 560 -12.32 -0.94 43.72
N GLU A 561 -12.96 -0.40 44.76
CA GLU A 561 -13.05 -1.02 46.09
C GLU A 561 -13.84 -2.35 46.09
N VAL A 562 -14.65 -2.61 45.06
CA VAL A 562 -15.44 -3.84 44.90
C VAL A 562 -14.61 -5.00 44.30
N LEU A 563 -13.51 -4.68 43.60
CA LEU A 563 -12.77 -5.61 42.75
C LEU A 563 -11.84 -6.60 43.47
N GLN A 564 -11.18 -6.18 44.55
CA GLN A 564 -10.19 -7.03 45.23
C GLN A 564 -10.80 -8.22 46.01
N ASN A 565 -12.13 -8.21 46.21
CA ASN A 565 -12.83 -9.19 47.05
C ASN A 565 -13.84 -10.06 46.28
N SER A 566 -13.93 -9.93 44.95
CA SER A 566 -14.80 -10.77 44.13
C SER A 566 -14.19 -12.15 43.93
N ALA A 567 -14.98 -13.20 44.22
CA ALA A 567 -14.61 -14.57 43.87
C ALA A 567 -14.96 -14.84 42.40
N PRO A 568 -14.23 -15.73 41.71
CA PRO A 568 -14.59 -16.13 40.35
C PRO A 568 -15.97 -16.82 40.36
N THR A 569 -16.69 -16.63 39.26
CA THR A 569 -18.03 -17.23 39.05
C THR A 569 -17.89 -18.73 38.77
N TYR A 570 -16.82 -19.13 38.10
CA TYR A 570 -16.39 -20.49 37.86
C TYR A 570 -15.30 -20.94 38.83
N LYS A 571 -15.45 -22.13 39.42
CA LYS A 571 -14.38 -22.75 40.21
C LYS A 571 -13.44 -23.49 39.26
N ILE A 572 -12.24 -22.97 39.06
CA ILE A 572 -11.16 -23.71 38.40
C ILE A 572 -10.98 -25.03 39.17
N GLY A 573 -11.15 -26.17 38.48
CA GLY A 573 -10.89 -27.47 39.09
C GLY A 573 -9.41 -27.58 39.45
N ASP A 574 -9.10 -28.09 40.65
CA ASP A 574 -7.74 -28.23 41.20
C ASP A 574 -6.86 -29.20 40.38
N GLY A 575 -6.54 -28.85 39.14
CA GLY A 575 -5.76 -29.62 38.19
C GLY A 575 -4.61 -28.80 37.62
N PHE A 576 -3.74 -28.32 38.51
CA PHE A 576 -2.38 -27.89 38.17
C PHE A 576 -1.37 -28.88 38.75
#